data_AF-A0A1F3KEN2-F1
#
_entry.id   AF-A0A1F3KEN2-F1
#
_cell.length_a   1.000
_cell.length_b   1.000
_cell.length_c   1.000
_cell.angle_alpha   90.00
_cell.angle_beta   90.00
_cell.angle_gamma   90.00
#
_symmetry.space_group_name_H-M   'P 1'
#
loop_
_entity.id
_entity.type
_entity.pdbx_description
1 polymer ?
#
loop_
_entity_poly.entity_id
_entity_poly.type
_entity_poly.pdbx_seq_one_letter_code
_entity_poly.pdbx_strand_id
1 'polypeptide(L)'
;MYQILDIFFLIFHTILIFFNLFGWIWKPVRIANLVSLLLTLFSWLVLGIFYGFGYCPLTDWHWKVLRHLGEENIPSSYIKYLADRITGFNFDIVLVDYCTGSFFTVAFIASVFVNIRTLVNRKQK
;
A
#
# COMPACT_ATOMS: atom_id res chain seq x y z
N MET A 1 -5.01 17.11 -17.84
CA MET A 1 -4.57 17.25 -16.43
C MET A 1 -4.88 16.00 -15.61
N TYR A 2 -6.15 15.58 -15.49
CA TYR A 2 -6.53 14.41 -14.68
C TYR A 2 -5.93 13.06 -15.14
N GLN A 3 -5.72 12.85 -16.44
CA GLN A 3 -5.03 11.64 -16.95
C GLN A 3 -3.59 11.51 -16.47
N ILE A 4 -2.85 12.62 -16.36
CA ILE A 4 -1.48 12.63 -15.82
C ILE A 4 -1.52 12.22 -14.34
N LEU A 5 -2.54 12.69 -13.63
CA LEU A 5 -2.71 12.42 -12.20
C LEU A 5 -3.12 10.96 -11.94
N ASP A 6 -3.94 10.36 -12.81
CA ASP A 6 -4.24 8.92 -12.82
C ASP A 6 -2.96 8.08 -12.98
N ILE A 7 -2.17 8.34 -14.04
CA ILE A 7 -0.89 7.65 -14.29
C ILE A 7 0.07 7.84 -13.10
N PHE A 8 0.17 9.06 -12.57
CA PHE A 8 0.97 9.36 -11.40
C PHE A 8 0.56 8.49 -10.21
N PHE A 9 -0.74 8.45 -9.87
CA PHE A 9 -1.21 7.65 -8.74
C PHE A 9 -0.99 6.16 -8.97
N LEU A 10 -1.16 5.66 -10.20
CA LEU A 10 -0.92 4.27 -10.53
C LEU A 10 0.55 3.88 -10.33
N ILE A 11 1.49 4.67 -10.85
CA ILE A 11 2.92 4.46 -10.69
C ILE A 11 3.33 4.61 -9.22
N PHE A 12 2.88 5.69 -8.57
CA PHE A 12 3.23 5.99 -7.19
C PHE A 12 2.75 4.90 -6.23
N HIS A 13 1.50 4.46 -6.33
CA HIS A 13 0.99 3.38 -5.47
C HIS A 13 1.70 2.06 -5.76
N THR A 14 1.97 1.74 -7.03
CA THR A 14 2.73 0.53 -7.37
C THR A 14 4.09 0.54 -6.68
N ILE A 15 4.85 1.64 -6.82
CA ILE A 15 6.15 1.81 -6.15
C ILE A 15 6.00 1.72 -4.63
N LEU A 16 4.96 2.35 -4.06
CA LEU A 16 4.70 2.30 -2.61
C LEU A 16 4.43 0.88 -2.12
N ILE A 17 3.66 0.08 -2.86
CA ILE A 17 3.39 -1.32 -2.54
C ILE A 17 4.69 -2.14 -2.57
N PHE A 18 5.47 -2.04 -3.65
CA PHE A 18 6.76 -2.72 -3.75
C PHE A 18 7.73 -2.28 -2.64
N PHE A 19 7.74 -0.97 -2.33
CA PHE A 19 8.55 -0.43 -1.25
C PHE A 19 8.11 -0.98 0.11
N ASN A 20 6.81 -1.09 0.39
CA ASN A 20 6.29 -1.69 1.61
C ASN A 20 6.69 -3.17 1.72
N LEU A 21 6.56 -3.93 0.63
CA LEU A 21 6.84 -5.37 0.62
C LEU A 21 8.33 -5.71 0.74
N PHE A 22 9.23 -4.93 0.13
CA PHE A 22 10.64 -5.29 0.01
C PHE A 22 11.63 -4.28 0.61
N GLY A 23 11.17 -3.09 1.00
CA GLY A 23 12.04 -2.01 1.48
C GLY A 23 12.80 -2.35 2.78
N TRP A 24 12.30 -3.28 3.59
CA TRP A 24 12.97 -3.74 4.81
C TRP A 24 14.28 -4.51 4.54
N ILE A 25 14.48 -5.04 3.33
CA ILE A 25 15.68 -5.80 2.95
C ILE A 25 16.91 -4.86 2.98
N TRP A 26 16.75 -3.63 2.47
CA TRP A 26 17.83 -2.69 2.19
C TRP A 26 18.15 -1.81 3.40
N LYS A 27 19.37 -1.93 3.96
CA LYS A 27 19.83 -1.20 5.16
C LYS A 27 19.52 0.32 5.20
N PRO A 28 19.79 1.14 4.16
CA PRO A 28 19.61 2.59 4.25
C PRO A 28 18.13 3.00 4.36
N VAL A 29 17.20 2.19 3.82
CA VAL A 29 15.78 2.55 3.72
C VAL A 29 14.88 1.79 4.72
N ARG A 30 15.45 0.99 5.63
CA ARG A 30 14.67 0.17 6.59
C ARG A 30 13.77 0.99 7.49
N ILE A 31 14.27 2.13 7.98
CA ILE A 31 13.49 3.02 8.85
C ILE A 31 12.39 3.68 8.02
N ALA A 32 12.70 4.14 6.80
CA ALA A 32 11.71 4.72 5.90
C ALA A 32 10.61 3.71 5.53
N ASN A 33 10.96 2.45 5.26
CA ASN A 33 10.01 1.37 5.03
C ASN A 33 9.13 1.12 6.26
N LEU A 34 9.71 1.06 7.46
CA LEU A 34 8.94 0.88 8.69
C LEU A 34 7.95 2.04 8.93
N VAL A 35 8.40 3.29 8.72
CA VAL A 35 7.52 4.47 8.81
C VAL A 35 6.39 4.39 7.78
N SER A 36 6.69 4.00 6.54
CA SER A 36 5.69 3.84 5.48
C SER A 36 4.65 2.76 5.82
N LEU A 37 5.09 1.62 6.34
CA LEU A 37 4.20 0.55 6.81
C LEU A 37 3.35 1.01 7.99
N LEU A 38 3.91 1.75 8.95
CA LEU A 38 3.15 2.31 10.08
C LEU A 38 2.11 3.33 9.63
N LEU A 39 2.44 4.21 8.68
CA LEU A 39 1.48 5.15 8.10
C LEU A 39 0.35 4.44 7.34
N THR A 40 0.70 3.36 6.61
CA THR A 40 -0.29 2.52 5.92
C THR A 40 -1.21 1.83 6.92
N LEU A 41 -0.63 1.21 7.95
CA LEU A 41 -1.38 0.53 9.02
C LEU A 41 -2.26 1.52 9.80
N PHE A 42 -1.75 2.72 10.08
CA PHE A 42 -2.52 3.79 10.72
C PHE A 42 -3.70 4.20 9.85
N SER A 43 -3.52 4.34 8.54
CA SER A 43 -4.62 4.64 7.62
C SER A 43 -5.66 3.51 7.63
N TRP A 44 -5.23 2.26 7.56
CA TRP A 44 -6.14 1.12 7.51
C TRP A 44 -6.89 0.86 8.81
N LEU A 45 -6.25 1.05 9.96
CA LEU A 45 -6.85 0.80 11.26
C LEU A 45 -7.60 2.03 11.78
N VAL A 46 -6.97 3.20 11.79
CA VAL A 46 -7.57 4.40 12.41
C VAL A 46 -8.58 5.04 11.48
N LEU A 47 -8.18 5.35 10.24
CA LEU A 47 -9.12 5.91 9.27
C LEU A 47 -10.11 4.85 8.77
N GLY A 48 -9.69 3.58 8.71
CA GLY A 48 -10.59 2.51 8.32
C GLY A 48 -11.74 2.22 9.28
N ILE A 49 -11.65 2.62 10.55
CA ILE A 49 -12.81 2.61 11.47
C ILE A 49 -13.91 3.55 10.98
N PHE A 50 -13.56 4.67 10.35
CA PHE A 50 -14.52 5.66 9.87
C PHE A 50 -14.96 5.43 8.42
N TYR A 51 -14.03 4.98 7.57
CA TYR A 51 -14.22 4.94 6.11
C TYR A 51 -14.24 3.52 5.51
N GLY A 52 -13.96 2.48 6.31
CA GLY A 52 -13.92 1.08 5.88
C GLY A 52 -12.53 0.45 5.95
N PHE A 53 -12.47 -0.86 6.19
CA PHE A 53 -11.22 -1.61 6.32
C PHE A 53 -10.32 -1.43 5.09
N GLY A 54 -9.03 -1.13 5.31
CA GLY A 54 -8.07 -0.92 4.21
C GLY A 54 -8.09 0.49 3.60
N TYR A 55 -8.81 1.45 4.20
CA TYR A 55 -8.88 2.82 3.68
C TYR A 55 -7.51 3.52 3.63
N CYS A 56 -7.22 4.16 2.51
CA CYS A 56 -6.04 4.99 2.29
C CYS A 56 -6.44 6.35 1.69
N PRO A 57 -6.01 7.50 2.25
CA PRO A 57 -6.32 8.82 1.69
C PRO A 57 -5.88 9.01 0.24
N LEU A 58 -4.77 8.36 -0.14
CA LEU A 58 -4.24 8.41 -1.51
C LEU A 58 -5.15 7.68 -2.50
N THR A 59 -5.75 6.56 -2.06
CA THR A 59 -6.75 5.83 -2.84
C THR A 59 -8.01 6.66 -3.02
N ASP A 60 -8.52 7.30 -1.96
CA ASP A 60 -9.71 8.15 -2.06
C ASP A 60 -9.48 9.33 -3.01
N TRP A 61 -8.30 9.94 -2.96
CA TRP A 61 -7.95 10.98 -3.92
C TRP A 61 -7.90 10.44 -5.35
N HIS A 62 -7.27 9.28 -5.55
CA HIS A 62 -7.22 8.67 -6.87
C HIS A 62 -8.64 8.35 -7.39
N TRP A 63 -9.53 7.83 -6.56
CA TRP A 63 -10.93 7.60 -6.93
C TRP A 63 -11.64 8.89 -7.35
N LYS A 64 -11.39 10.02 -6.68
CA LYS A 64 -11.92 11.31 -7.13
C LYS A 64 -11.41 11.67 -8.52
N VAL A 65 -10.12 11.47 -8.80
CA VAL A 65 -9.54 11.73 -10.12
C VAL A 65 -10.21 10.86 -11.19
N LEU A 66 -10.41 9.57 -10.92
CA LEU A 66 -11.06 8.64 -11.85
C LEU A 66 -12.52 9.01 -12.11
N ARG A 67 -13.27 9.41 -11.08
CA ARG A 67 -14.65 9.91 -11.26
C ARG A 67 -14.69 11.17 -12.13
N HIS A 68 -13.72 12.08 -12.01
CA HIS A 68 -13.61 13.24 -12.90
C HIS A 68 -13.25 12.86 -14.35
N LEU A 69 -12.67 11.68 -14.56
CA LEU A 69 -12.41 11.10 -15.88
C LEU A 69 -13.60 10.31 -16.44
N GLY A 70 -14.71 10.19 -15.69
CA GLY A 70 -15.91 9.47 -16.09
C GLY A 70 -15.90 7.97 -15.76
N GLU A 71 -14.99 7.49 -14.93
CA GLU A 71 -14.96 6.09 -14.48
C GLU A 71 -15.99 5.85 -13.38
N GLU A 72 -16.99 5.02 -13.67
CA GLU A 72 -18.09 4.70 -12.74
C GLU A 72 -17.93 3.33 -12.06
N ASN A 73 -17.26 2.38 -12.73
CA ASN A 73 -17.09 1.01 -12.24
C ASN A 73 -15.82 0.83 -11.38
N ILE A 74 -15.63 1.71 -10.41
CA ILE A 74 -14.46 1.65 -9.51
C ILE A 74 -14.72 0.59 -8.42
N PRO A 75 -13.89 -0.47 -8.30
CA PRO A 75 -14.08 -1.48 -7.28
C PRO A 75 -13.76 -0.92 -5.88
N SER A 76 -14.33 -1.54 -4.86
CA SER A 76 -14.08 -1.17 -3.45
C SER A 76 -12.63 -1.38 -3.01
N SER A 77 -11.91 -2.33 -3.63
CA SER A 77 -10.51 -2.63 -3.34
C SER A 77 -9.57 -1.99 -4.36
N TYR A 78 -8.65 -1.16 -3.87
CA TYR A 78 -7.65 -0.50 -4.74
C TYR A 78 -6.66 -1.48 -5.34
N ILE A 79 -6.26 -2.52 -4.61
CA ILE A 79 -5.32 -3.51 -5.13
C ILE A 79 -5.97 -4.32 -6.24
N LYS A 80 -7.27 -4.62 -6.14
CA LYS A 80 -8.02 -5.21 -7.25
C LYS A 80 -8.00 -4.27 -8.45
N TYR A 81 -8.36 -3.00 -8.27
CA TYR A 81 -8.33 -2.03 -9.36
C TYR A 81 -6.97 -2.00 -10.07
N LEU A 82 -5.89 -1.96 -9.29
CA LEU A 82 -4.53 -1.96 -9.82
C LEU A 82 -4.19 -3.26 -10.55
N ALA A 83 -4.51 -4.42 -9.97
CA ALA A 83 -4.25 -5.73 -10.55
C ALA A 83 -5.04 -5.93 -11.85
N ASP A 84 -6.33 -5.62 -11.85
CA ASP A 84 -7.20 -5.72 -13.02
C ASP A 84 -6.70 -4.81 -14.14
N ARG A 85 -6.30 -3.57 -13.80
CA ARG A 85 -5.82 -2.60 -14.79
C ARG A 85 -4.45 -2.94 -15.37
N ILE A 86 -3.55 -3.52 -14.58
CA ILE A 86 -2.21 -3.92 -15.05
C ILE A 86 -2.26 -5.20 -15.86
N THR A 87 -3.08 -6.17 -15.45
CA THR A 87 -3.10 -7.51 -16.05
C THR A 87 -4.17 -7.70 -17.10
N GLY A 88 -5.23 -6.89 -17.08
CA GLY A 88 -6.44 -7.05 -17.89
C GLY A 88 -7.40 -8.15 -17.40
N PHE A 89 -7.12 -8.80 -16.27
CA PHE A 89 -7.99 -9.83 -15.69
C PHE A 89 -8.99 -9.24 -14.68
N ASN A 90 -10.04 -9.98 -14.34
CA ASN A 90 -10.99 -9.61 -13.30
C ASN A 90 -10.77 -10.50 -12.08
N PHE A 91 -9.96 -10.03 -11.12
CA PHE A 91 -9.64 -10.80 -9.92
C PHE A 91 -10.78 -10.76 -8.90
N ASP A 92 -10.94 -11.83 -8.12
CA ASP A 92 -11.88 -11.81 -7.01
C ASP A 92 -11.43 -10.82 -5.90
N ILE A 93 -12.35 -9.97 -5.43
CA ILE A 93 -12.06 -8.93 -4.42
C ILE A 93 -11.57 -9.58 -3.13
N VAL A 94 -12.24 -10.64 -2.69
CA VAL A 94 -11.98 -11.29 -1.40
C VAL A 94 -10.59 -11.92 -1.43
N LEU A 95 -10.24 -12.61 -2.51
CA LEU A 95 -8.90 -13.17 -2.71
C LEU A 95 -7.82 -12.09 -2.66
N VAL A 96 -8.00 -10.98 -3.39
CA VAL A 96 -7.04 -9.89 -3.44
C VAL A 96 -6.84 -9.24 -2.08
N ASP A 97 -7.92 -9.02 -1.33
CA ASP A 97 -7.87 -8.41 -0.01
C ASP A 97 -7.16 -9.32 1.01
N TYR A 98 -7.44 -10.63 0.98
CA TYR A 98 -6.72 -11.62 1.81
C TYR A 98 -5.23 -11.67 1.48
N CYS A 99 -4.86 -11.70 0.19
CA CYS A 99 -3.46 -11.67 -0.23
C CYS A 99 -2.77 -10.38 0.22
N THR A 100 -3.43 -9.24 0.02
CA THR A 100 -2.92 -7.92 0.42
C THR A 100 -2.65 -7.86 1.92
N GLY A 101 -3.63 -8.24 2.74
CA GLY A 101 -3.48 -8.25 4.19
C GLY A 101 -2.39 -9.22 4.69
N SER A 102 -2.31 -10.40 4.08
CA SER A 102 -1.32 -11.43 4.42
C SER A 102 0.11 -10.95 4.10
N PHE A 103 0.35 -10.48 2.87
CA PHE A 103 1.67 -10.00 2.47
C PHE A 103 2.09 -8.75 3.23
N PHE A 104 1.16 -7.83 3.49
CA PHE A 104 1.42 -6.65 4.30
C PHE A 104 1.84 -7.04 5.72
N THR A 105 1.15 -7.99 6.34
CA THR A 105 1.45 -8.46 7.70
C THR A 105 2.83 -9.09 7.78
N VAL A 106 3.18 -9.96 6.83
CA VAL A 106 4.51 -10.58 6.75
C VAL A 106 5.59 -9.53 6.56
N ALA A 107 5.40 -8.58 5.65
CA ALA A 107 6.35 -7.50 5.42
C ALA A 107 6.53 -6.60 6.67
N PHE A 108 5.44 -6.32 7.39
CA PHE A 108 5.48 -5.55 8.63
C PHE A 108 6.30 -6.26 9.72
N ILE A 109 6.03 -7.54 9.97
CA ILE A 109 6.78 -8.33 10.96
C ILE A 109 8.26 -8.39 10.59
N ALA A 110 8.58 -8.65 9.31
CA ALA A 110 9.96 -8.67 8.82
C ALA A 110 10.66 -7.31 9.01
N SER A 111 9.97 -6.21 8.69
CA SER A 111 10.50 -4.86 8.86
C SER A 111 10.79 -4.52 10.32
N VAL A 112 9.86 -4.82 11.23
CA VAL A 112 10.04 -4.62 12.67
C VAL A 112 11.23 -5.44 13.19
N PHE A 113 11.28 -6.74 12.85
CA PHE A 113 12.35 -7.63 13.30
C PHE A 113 13.73 -7.15 12.86
N VAL A 114 13.88 -6.80 11.58
CA VAL A 114 15.16 -6.36 11.03
C VAL A 114 15.58 -4.99 11.59
N ASN A 115 14.65 -4.07 11.84
CA ASN A 115 14.94 -2.78 12.47
C ASN A 115 15.37 -2.97 13.94
N ILE A 116 14.69 -3.80 14.73
CA ILE A 116 15.07 -4.12 16.11
C ILE A 116 16.47 -4.73 16.16
N ARG A 117 16.74 -5.75 15.33
CA ARG A 117 18.06 -6.39 15.25
C ARG A 117 19.16 -5.38 14.90
N THR A 118 18.88 -4.45 13.99
CA THR A 118 19.84 -3.40 13.61
C THR A 118 20.13 -2.44 14.76
N LEU A 119 19.11 -2.06 15.55
CA LEU A 119 19.27 -1.19 16.71
C LEU A 119 20.06 -1.87 17.83
N VAL A 120 19.78 -3.14 18.13
CA VAL A 120 20.53 -3.93 19.12
C VAL A 120 22.01 -4.03 18.75
N ASN A 121 22.32 -4.37 17.49
CA ASN A 121 23.70 -4.49 17.01
C ASN A 121 24.47 -3.15 17.03
N ARG A 122 23.78 -2.01 16.95
CA ARG A 122 24.40 -0.68 17.08
C ARG A 122 24.75 -0.33 18.53
N LYS A 123 23.97 -0.79 19.52
CA LYS A 123 24.26 -0.56 20.94
C LYS A 123 25.41 -1.40 21.50
N GLN A 124 25.79 -2.47 20.79
CA GLN A 124 26.90 -3.36 21.18
C GLN A 124 28.25 -2.96 20.57
N LYS A 125 28.28 -1.96 19.68
CA LYS A 125 29.51 -1.37 19.12
C LYS A 125 29.79 -0.04 19.78
#